data_AF-A0A7V8XWK2-F1
#
_entry.id   AF-A0A7V8XWK2-F1
#
_cell.length_a   1.000
_cell.length_b   1.000
_cell.length_c   1.000
_cell.angle_alpha   90.00
_cell.angle_beta   90.00
_cell.angle_gamma   90.00
#
_symmetry.space_group_name_H-M   'P 1'
#
loop_
_entity.id
_entity.type
_entity.pdbx_description
1 polymer ?
#
loop_
_entity_poly.entity_id
_entity_poly.type
_entity_poly.pdbx_seq_one_letter_code
_entity_poly.pdbx_strand_id
1 'polypeptide(L)'
;MNEAGGLDMPFDEYVEKSVATSQDLGNLYAGIRYLRYLDGEKHLVFLTPGGLFLPRLENSSSIAALANDARATVDIIHTGGMAGGAPQRPMPPQISGRGAAAITMNSAMPSPSMMFNQTFSVGSSKQVAELTGGLMGAFRGGRQAVQASRRDYARAVPARLYADECQLGRRLPEDPGVGESRRAVSALADGYAARQEVKPLNRKEYLTYSRIASAINRPQPIDDLRVTLGPPTIPGPKTMHVNVHLSAEGVTFTRDGELHAAQIECAYFIGNARQGLAGEVWRTLDFKLTEPNYQKFLREGVSYTQAVAFEGEPKYVKVVVYQYESDLVGSALVTIKK
;
A
#
# COMPACT_ATOMS: atom_id res chain seq x y z
N MET A 1 27.34 -18.71 -14.53
CA MET A 1 26.73 -17.41 -14.88
C MET A 1 25.27 -17.65 -15.15
N ASN A 2 24.41 -17.46 -14.14
CA ASN A 2 22.96 -17.54 -14.26
C ASN A 2 22.42 -16.20 -13.73
N GLU A 3 22.02 -15.32 -14.64
CA GLU A 3 21.23 -14.13 -14.31
C GLU A 3 19.83 -14.60 -13.91
N ALA A 4 19.61 -14.74 -12.60
CA ALA A 4 18.26 -14.81 -12.07
C ALA A 4 17.66 -13.40 -12.19
N GLY A 5 16.70 -13.22 -13.10
CA GLY A 5 15.92 -11.99 -13.24
C GLY A 5 15.12 -11.75 -11.96
N GLY A 6 15.74 -11.02 -11.02
CA GLY A 6 15.10 -10.48 -9.84
C GLY A 6 14.06 -9.44 -10.26
N LEU A 7 13.06 -9.25 -9.41
CA LEU A 7 12.06 -8.20 -9.47
C LEU A 7 12.70 -6.80 -9.26
N ASP A 8 13.68 -6.43 -10.08
CA ASP A 8 14.47 -5.23 -9.92
C ASP A 8 13.70 -4.04 -10.51
N MET A 9 12.78 -3.51 -9.71
CA MET A 9 12.55 -2.07 -9.76
C MET A 9 13.77 -1.40 -9.14
N PRO A 10 14.54 -0.59 -9.88
CA PRO A 10 15.64 0.17 -9.30
C PRO A 10 15.11 1.06 -8.17
N PHE A 11 15.91 1.22 -7.12
CA PHE A 11 15.53 2.00 -5.92
C PHE A 11 15.00 3.40 -6.28
N ASP A 12 15.63 4.06 -7.25
CA ASP A 12 15.22 5.38 -7.70
C ASP A 12 13.79 5.38 -8.27
N GLU A 13 13.40 4.35 -9.03
CA GLU A 13 12.03 4.21 -9.56
C GLU A 13 11.02 3.95 -8.43
N TYR A 14 11.40 3.17 -7.40
CA TYR A 14 10.55 2.97 -6.22
C TYR A 14 10.36 4.27 -5.43
N VAL A 15 11.45 5.01 -5.20
CA VAL A 15 11.41 6.29 -4.48
C VAL A 15 10.56 7.30 -5.25
N GLU A 16 10.74 7.41 -6.56
CA GLU A 16 9.92 8.24 -7.43
C GLU A 16 8.43 7.88 -7.30
N LYS A 17 8.11 6.58 -7.36
CA LYS A 17 6.73 6.10 -7.20
C LYS A 17 6.19 6.34 -5.80
N SER A 18 6.99 6.21 -4.75
CA SER A 18 6.55 6.50 -3.38
C SER A 18 6.30 7.99 -3.16
N VAL A 19 7.11 8.88 -3.74
CA VAL A 19 6.89 10.33 -3.67
C VAL A 19 5.60 10.69 -4.41
N ALA A 20 5.41 10.18 -5.63
CA ALA A 20 4.17 10.36 -6.39
C ALA A 20 2.96 9.86 -5.60
N THR A 21 3.07 8.67 -5.01
CA THR A 21 2.02 8.08 -4.16
C THR A 21 1.70 8.94 -2.93
N SER A 22 2.72 9.52 -2.30
CA SER A 22 2.53 10.40 -1.13
C SER A 22 1.74 11.65 -1.49
N GLN A 23 2.07 12.25 -2.64
CA GLN A 23 1.38 13.42 -3.17
C GLN A 23 -0.06 13.07 -3.55
N ASP A 24 -0.25 11.94 -4.25
CA ASP A 24 -1.56 11.41 -4.64
C ASP A 24 -2.46 11.18 -3.42
N LEU A 25 -1.92 10.53 -2.38
CA LEU A 25 -2.60 10.35 -1.11
C LEU A 25 -2.94 11.69 -0.44
N GLY A 26 -1.97 12.60 -0.35
CA GLY A 26 -2.18 13.93 0.22
C GLY A 26 -3.32 14.69 -0.48
N ASN A 27 -3.33 14.66 -1.81
CA ASN A 27 -4.37 15.27 -2.65
C ASN A 27 -5.74 14.62 -2.40
N LEU A 28 -5.78 13.29 -2.29
CA LEU A 28 -7.01 12.55 -2.06
C LEU A 28 -7.60 12.85 -0.67
N TYR A 29 -6.76 12.83 0.38
CA TYR A 29 -7.16 13.23 1.73
C TYR A 29 -7.63 14.69 1.80
N ALA A 30 -6.93 15.60 1.14
CA ALA A 30 -7.30 17.02 1.09
C ALA A 30 -8.63 17.23 0.34
N GLY A 31 -8.80 16.56 -0.81
CA GLY A 31 -10.02 16.62 -1.61
C GLY A 31 -11.24 16.12 -0.84
N ILE A 32 -11.14 14.97 -0.17
CA ILE A 32 -12.25 14.46 0.65
C ILE A 32 -12.57 15.42 1.81
N ARG A 33 -11.54 15.95 2.49
CA ARG A 33 -11.74 16.92 3.58
C ARG A 33 -12.41 18.20 3.10
N TYR A 34 -12.06 18.68 1.91
CA TYR A 34 -12.73 19.84 1.32
C TYR A 34 -14.22 19.54 1.05
N LEU A 35 -14.52 18.38 0.45
CA LEU A 35 -15.88 17.93 0.17
C LEU A 35 -16.74 17.77 1.44
N ARG A 36 -16.13 17.52 2.60
CA ARG A 36 -16.85 17.44 3.88
C ARG A 36 -17.65 18.72 4.20
N TYR A 37 -17.16 19.88 3.78
CA TYR A 37 -17.80 21.17 4.05
C TYR A 37 -18.84 21.58 2.99
N LEU A 38 -19.04 20.77 1.95
CA LEU A 38 -20.02 21.02 0.91
C LEU A 38 -21.27 20.14 1.15
N ASP A 39 -22.43 20.70 0.84
CA ASP A 39 -23.71 19.99 0.88
C ASP A 39 -24.02 19.28 -0.45
N GLY A 40 -24.91 18.28 -0.40
CA GLY A 40 -25.38 17.53 -1.56
C GLY A 40 -24.57 16.26 -1.88
N GLU A 41 -24.85 15.68 -3.04
CA GLU A 41 -24.14 14.51 -3.56
C GLU A 41 -22.72 14.89 -3.99
N LYS A 42 -21.73 14.15 -3.48
CA LYS A 42 -20.31 14.48 -3.65
C LYS A 42 -19.56 13.35 -4.34
N HIS A 43 -18.83 13.72 -5.38
CA HIS A 43 -18.01 12.80 -6.16
C HIS A 43 -16.59 13.37 -6.25
N LEU A 44 -15.61 12.60 -5.78
CA LEU A 44 -14.21 12.89 -5.98
C LEU A 44 -13.67 12.01 -7.09
N VAL A 45 -13.40 12.61 -8.26
CA VAL A 45 -12.78 11.91 -9.38
C VAL A 45 -11.26 12.01 -9.26
N PHE A 46 -10.62 10.89 -8.98
CA PHE A 46 -9.17 10.76 -8.85
C PHE A 46 -8.56 10.20 -10.14
N LEU A 47 -7.83 11.05 -10.86
CA LEU A 47 -7.18 10.73 -12.12
C LEU A 47 -5.70 10.42 -11.88
N THR A 48 -5.25 9.21 -12.20
CA THR A 48 -3.86 8.80 -12.00
C THR A 48 -3.37 7.96 -13.19
N PRO A 49 -2.14 8.14 -13.69
CA PRO A 49 -1.60 7.30 -14.75
C PRO A 49 -1.24 5.90 -14.24
N GLY A 50 -0.65 5.80 -13.04
CA GLY A 50 -0.10 4.55 -12.46
C GLY A 50 -1.02 3.85 -11.46
N GLY A 51 -2.20 4.41 -11.21
CA GLY A 51 -3.11 3.94 -10.17
C GLY A 51 -2.73 4.43 -8.77
N LEU A 52 -3.56 4.07 -7.80
CA LEU A 52 -3.31 4.39 -6.39
C LEU A 52 -2.53 3.25 -5.76
N PHE A 53 -1.23 3.45 -5.50
CA PHE A 53 -0.40 2.48 -4.81
C PHE A 53 -0.61 2.64 -3.30
N LEU A 54 -1.47 1.82 -2.67
CA LEU A 54 -1.69 1.91 -1.23
C LEU A 54 -0.82 0.92 -0.49
N PRO A 55 0.23 1.37 0.21
CA PRO A 55 1.19 0.46 0.81
C PRO A 55 0.57 -0.57 1.78
N ARG A 56 -0.53 -0.18 2.42
CA ARG A 56 -1.26 -0.99 3.38
C ARG A 56 -2.73 -1.05 2.98
N LEU A 57 -3.34 -2.22 3.11
CA LEU A 57 -4.77 -2.43 2.85
C LEU A 57 -5.63 -1.56 3.80
N GLU A 58 -5.09 -1.30 5.00
CA GLU A 58 -5.67 -0.43 6.01
C GLU A 58 -5.80 1.03 5.53
N ASN A 59 -4.96 1.46 4.58
CA ASN A 59 -5.07 2.78 3.98
C ASN A 59 -6.31 2.87 3.09
N SER A 60 -6.68 1.80 2.36
CA SER A 60 -7.92 1.76 1.58
C SER A 60 -9.13 1.96 2.48
N SER A 61 -9.16 1.23 3.60
CA SER A 61 -10.21 1.34 4.61
C SER A 61 -10.26 2.72 5.27
N SER A 62 -9.11 3.36 5.45
CA SER A 62 -9.01 4.68 6.10
C SER A 62 -9.44 5.81 5.15
N ILE A 63 -9.07 5.72 3.88
CA ILE A 63 -9.57 6.60 2.82
C ILE A 63 -11.09 6.45 2.68
N ALA A 64 -11.57 5.20 2.62
CA ALA A 64 -12.98 4.94 2.47
C ALA A 64 -13.79 5.42 3.67
N ALA A 65 -13.31 5.21 4.90
CA ALA A 65 -13.94 5.74 6.09
C ALA A 65 -14.03 7.28 6.06
N LEU A 66 -12.98 7.96 5.61
CA LEU A 66 -12.97 9.42 5.46
C LEU A 66 -13.94 9.90 4.38
N ALA A 67 -13.99 9.21 3.24
CA ALA A 67 -14.93 9.51 2.15
C ALA A 67 -16.38 9.33 2.61
N ASN A 68 -16.67 8.25 3.33
CA ASN A 68 -17.99 7.98 3.89
C ASN A 68 -18.40 9.00 4.97
N ASP A 69 -17.47 9.47 5.81
CA ASP A 69 -17.71 10.58 6.76
C ASP A 69 -18.05 11.89 6.01
N ALA A 70 -17.33 12.17 4.94
CA ALA A 70 -17.59 13.31 4.07
C ALA A 70 -18.82 13.14 3.17
N ARG A 71 -19.53 12.00 3.20
CA ARG A 71 -20.60 11.62 2.25
C ARG A 71 -20.17 11.80 0.79
N ALA A 72 -18.92 11.45 0.50
CA ALA A 72 -18.31 11.54 -0.81
C ALA A 72 -18.00 10.15 -1.35
N THR A 73 -18.26 9.95 -2.64
CA THR A 73 -17.83 8.77 -3.37
C THR A 73 -16.49 9.05 -4.04
N VAL A 74 -15.59 8.06 -4.12
CA VAL A 74 -14.26 8.23 -4.73
C VAL A 74 -14.18 7.37 -5.99
N ASP A 75 -14.13 8.05 -7.13
CA ASP A 75 -14.06 7.44 -8.44
C ASP A 75 -12.62 7.47 -8.94
N ILE A 76 -12.01 6.30 -9.18
CA ILE A 76 -10.59 6.21 -9.55
C ILE A 76 -10.43 5.82 -11.01
N ILE A 77 -9.73 6.65 -11.76
CA ILE A 77 -9.53 6.51 -13.20
C ILE A 77 -8.05 6.38 -13.49
N HIS A 78 -7.67 5.23 -14.07
CA HIS A 78 -6.32 4.99 -14.55
C HIS A 78 -6.18 5.49 -15.99
N THR A 79 -5.20 6.36 -16.26
CA THR A 79 -4.98 6.95 -17.59
C THR A 79 -3.74 6.44 -18.32
N GLY A 80 -2.85 5.72 -17.63
CA GLY A 80 -1.61 5.16 -18.21
C GLY A 80 -1.79 3.87 -18.99
N GLY A 81 -3.02 3.36 -19.09
CA GLY A 81 -3.30 2.02 -19.62
C GLY A 81 -2.90 0.91 -18.64
N MET A 82 -3.35 -0.32 -18.94
CA MET A 82 -2.94 -1.51 -18.19
C MET A 82 -1.78 -2.21 -18.93
N ALA A 83 -0.68 -2.52 -18.24
CA ALA A 83 0.35 -3.39 -18.78
C ALA A 83 -0.27 -4.75 -19.13
N GLY A 84 0.10 -5.26 -20.30
CA GLY A 84 -0.55 -6.41 -20.93
C GLY A 84 -1.74 -6.04 -21.84
N GLY A 85 -2.14 -4.76 -21.93
CA GLY A 85 -3.09 -4.31 -22.94
C GLY A 85 -2.56 -4.57 -24.35
N ALA A 86 -3.42 -5.07 -25.24
CA ALA A 86 -3.09 -5.51 -26.61
C ALA A 86 -2.02 -4.62 -27.27
N PRO A 87 -0.98 -5.22 -27.89
CA PRO A 87 0.22 -4.52 -28.35
C PRO A 87 -0.16 -3.28 -29.14
N GLN A 88 0.64 -2.21 -29.00
CA GLN A 88 0.52 -1.06 -29.86
C GLN A 88 0.42 -1.57 -31.29
N ARG A 89 -0.65 -1.18 -32.01
CA ARG A 89 -0.70 -1.43 -33.46
C ARG A 89 0.62 -0.89 -34.00
N PRO A 90 1.46 -1.72 -34.66
CA PRO A 90 2.71 -1.23 -35.20
C PRO A 90 2.37 -0.03 -36.07
N MET A 91 2.92 1.14 -35.73
CA MET A 91 2.82 2.26 -36.64
C MET A 91 3.38 1.79 -37.97
N PRO A 92 2.70 2.03 -39.10
CA PRO A 92 3.28 1.71 -40.39
C PRO A 92 4.63 2.42 -40.45
N PRO A 93 5.71 1.70 -40.80
CA PRO A 93 7.04 2.30 -40.84
C PRO A 93 6.96 3.52 -41.75
N GLN A 94 7.30 4.71 -41.22
CA GLN A 94 7.63 5.84 -42.06
C GLN A 94 8.91 5.45 -42.80
N ILE A 95 8.74 4.93 -44.02
CA ILE A 95 9.81 4.66 -44.95
C ILE A 95 10.42 6.01 -45.32
N SER A 96 11.42 6.43 -44.55
CA SER A 96 12.30 7.54 -44.90
C SER A 96 13.72 7.01 -44.88
N GLY A 97 14.33 6.95 -46.06
CA GLY A 97 15.78 6.83 -46.24
C GLY A 97 16.39 5.44 -46.02
N ARG A 98 17.00 4.90 -47.08
CA ARG A 98 17.91 3.75 -47.04
C ARG A 98 19.06 4.01 -46.08
N GLY A 99 19.07 3.32 -44.94
CA GLY A 99 20.20 3.21 -44.04
C GLY A 99 19.92 2.10 -43.03
N ALA A 100 20.61 0.97 -43.15
CA ALA A 100 20.44 -0.18 -42.29
C ALA A 100 20.89 0.15 -40.85
N ALA A 101 19.93 0.45 -39.98
CA ALA A 101 20.12 0.47 -38.54
C ALA A 101 19.32 -0.69 -37.94
N ALA A 102 19.98 -1.49 -37.11
CA ALA A 102 19.41 -2.61 -36.41
C ALA A 102 18.16 -2.17 -35.63
N ILE A 103 17.00 -2.72 -36.00
CA ILE A 103 15.76 -2.57 -35.25
C ILE A 103 15.95 -3.38 -33.98
N THR A 104 16.36 -2.73 -32.89
CA THR A 104 16.26 -3.27 -31.54
C THR A 104 14.78 -3.51 -31.28
N MET A 105 14.35 -4.77 -31.34
CA MET A 105 13.02 -5.16 -30.90
C MET A 105 12.95 -4.89 -29.39
N ASN A 106 12.38 -3.74 -29.00
CA ASN A 106 11.95 -3.51 -27.64
C ASN A 106 10.96 -4.63 -27.29
N SER A 107 11.41 -5.55 -26.44
CA SER A 107 10.66 -6.69 -25.96
C SER A 107 9.33 -6.21 -25.38
N ALA A 108 8.23 -6.51 -26.09
CA ALA A 108 6.87 -6.07 -25.79
C ALA A 108 6.23 -6.75 -24.56
N MET A 109 7.03 -7.38 -23.71
CA MET A 109 6.55 -8.00 -22.47
C MET A 109 6.89 -7.07 -21.29
N PRO A 110 5.89 -6.60 -20.53
CA PRO A 110 6.16 -5.85 -19.31
C PRO A 110 6.99 -6.70 -18.34
N SER A 111 7.91 -6.06 -17.63
CA SER A 111 8.71 -6.76 -16.63
C SER A 111 7.80 -7.32 -15.51
N PRO A 112 8.19 -8.42 -14.85
CA PRO A 112 7.45 -8.94 -13.70
C PRO A 112 7.23 -7.90 -12.59
N SER A 113 8.19 -6.98 -12.38
CA SER A 113 8.08 -5.88 -11.43
C SER A 113 7.01 -4.87 -11.84
N MET A 114 6.89 -4.50 -13.13
CA MET A 114 5.81 -3.63 -13.61
C MET A 114 4.43 -4.28 -13.43
N MET A 115 4.31 -5.58 -13.73
CA MET A 115 3.04 -6.30 -13.57
C MET A 115 2.60 -6.41 -12.10
N PHE A 116 3.52 -6.67 -11.17
CA PHE A 116 3.21 -6.70 -9.75
C PHE A 116 2.71 -5.35 -9.25
N ASN A 117 3.45 -4.27 -9.55
CA ASN A 117 3.08 -2.92 -9.11
C ASN A 117 1.73 -2.50 -9.64
N GLN A 118 1.45 -2.79 -10.91
CA GLN A 118 0.15 -2.47 -11.46
C GLN A 118 -0.97 -3.32 -10.84
N THR A 119 -0.73 -4.60 -10.58
CA THR A 119 -1.73 -5.46 -9.92
C THR A 119 -2.08 -4.92 -8.53
N PHE A 120 -1.06 -4.50 -7.77
CA PHE A 120 -1.23 -3.90 -6.46
C PHE A 120 -1.98 -2.55 -6.53
N SER A 121 -1.53 -1.64 -7.40
CA SER A 121 -2.20 -0.34 -7.60
C SER A 121 -3.65 -0.48 -8.08
N VAL A 122 -3.93 -1.44 -8.97
CA VAL A 122 -5.29 -1.76 -9.45
C VAL A 122 -6.14 -2.31 -8.32
N GLY A 123 -5.61 -3.25 -7.52
CA GLY A 123 -6.29 -3.82 -6.36
C GLY A 123 -6.68 -2.76 -5.33
N SER A 124 -5.72 -1.92 -4.93
CA SER A 124 -5.94 -0.82 -3.99
C SER A 124 -6.96 0.21 -4.53
N SER A 125 -6.85 0.58 -5.81
CA SER A 125 -7.78 1.51 -6.44
C SER A 125 -9.21 0.95 -6.49
N LYS A 126 -9.34 -0.31 -6.88
CA LYS A 126 -10.63 -1.00 -6.92
C LYS A 126 -11.26 -1.05 -5.53
N GLN A 127 -10.48 -1.42 -4.52
CA GLN A 127 -10.96 -1.51 -3.15
C GLN A 127 -11.45 -0.15 -2.60
N VAL A 128 -10.72 0.94 -2.85
CA VAL A 128 -11.17 2.28 -2.44
C VAL A 128 -12.46 2.68 -3.14
N ALA A 129 -12.55 2.47 -4.46
CA ALA A 129 -13.76 2.79 -5.20
C ALA A 129 -14.97 1.98 -4.68
N GLU A 130 -14.81 0.67 -4.49
CA GLU A 130 -15.87 -0.21 -3.97
C GLU A 130 -16.31 0.21 -2.55
N LEU A 131 -15.36 0.41 -1.62
CA LEU A 131 -15.67 0.79 -0.23
C LEU A 131 -16.31 2.19 -0.09
N THR A 132 -16.20 3.03 -1.12
CA THR A 132 -16.82 4.38 -1.15
C THR A 132 -18.04 4.44 -2.07
N GLY A 133 -18.42 3.34 -2.71
CA GLY A 133 -19.49 3.32 -3.71
C GLY A 133 -19.15 4.11 -4.98
N GLY A 134 -17.87 4.36 -5.25
CA GLY A 134 -17.38 4.92 -6.50
C GLY A 134 -17.12 3.85 -7.57
N LEU A 135 -16.60 4.30 -8.70
CA LEU A 135 -16.26 3.50 -9.87
C LEU A 135 -14.74 3.45 -10.06
N MET A 136 -14.26 2.32 -10.56
CA MET A 136 -12.87 2.16 -10.99
C MET A 136 -12.83 1.83 -12.47
N GLY A 137 -12.01 2.54 -13.23
CA GLY A 137 -11.84 2.30 -14.66
C GLY A 137 -10.41 2.55 -15.13
N ALA A 138 -9.93 1.73 -16.06
CA ALA A 138 -8.63 1.90 -16.68
C ALA A 138 -8.77 2.18 -18.18
N PHE A 139 -8.15 3.27 -18.63
CA PHE A 139 -8.23 3.78 -20.00
C PHE A 139 -6.83 4.04 -20.54
N ARG A 140 -6.67 3.94 -21.86
CA ARG A 140 -5.39 4.20 -22.54
C ARG A 140 -5.05 5.69 -22.65
N GLY A 141 -6.00 6.57 -22.34
CA GLY A 141 -5.79 8.00 -22.39
C GLY A 141 -6.95 8.80 -21.79
N GLY A 142 -6.65 10.02 -21.34
CA GLY A 142 -7.60 10.86 -20.60
C GLY A 142 -8.89 11.18 -21.36
N ARG A 143 -8.86 11.32 -22.68
CA ARG A 143 -10.08 11.59 -23.47
C ARG A 143 -11.06 10.42 -23.41
N GLN A 144 -10.57 9.18 -23.49
CA GLN A 144 -11.42 7.99 -23.40
C GLN A 144 -12.00 7.87 -21.99
N ALA A 145 -11.18 8.13 -20.97
CA ALA A 145 -11.63 8.16 -19.59
C ALA A 145 -12.79 9.15 -19.37
N VAL A 146 -12.61 10.42 -19.77
CA VAL A 146 -13.65 11.45 -19.61
C VAL A 146 -14.95 11.07 -20.33
N GLN A 147 -14.85 10.50 -21.54
CA GLN A 147 -16.03 10.06 -22.29
C GLN A 147 -16.72 8.83 -21.69
N ALA A 148 -15.97 7.93 -21.07
CA ALA A 148 -16.51 6.77 -20.38
C ALA A 148 -17.17 7.20 -19.07
N SER A 149 -16.48 7.99 -18.24
CA SER A 149 -17.05 8.55 -17.01
C SER A 149 -18.33 9.33 -17.28
N ARG A 150 -18.37 10.20 -18.30
CA ARG A 150 -19.61 10.90 -18.67
C ARG A 150 -20.76 9.95 -18.98
N ARG A 151 -20.49 8.83 -19.67
CA ARG A 151 -21.50 7.81 -19.98
C ARG A 151 -21.94 7.04 -18.75
N ASP A 152 -21.00 6.68 -17.89
CA ASP A 152 -21.29 5.89 -16.69
C ASP A 152 -22.04 6.73 -15.65
N TYR A 153 -21.63 7.98 -15.41
CA TYR A 153 -22.39 8.91 -14.56
C TYR A 153 -23.77 9.22 -15.12
N ALA A 154 -23.89 9.47 -16.44
CA ALA A 154 -25.21 9.70 -17.04
C ALA A 154 -26.17 8.50 -16.87
N ARG A 155 -25.64 7.28 -16.71
CA ARG A 155 -26.42 6.06 -16.43
C ARG A 155 -26.66 5.82 -14.94
N ALA A 156 -25.69 6.16 -14.10
CA ALA A 156 -25.74 5.93 -12.66
C ALA A 156 -26.59 6.97 -11.91
N VAL A 157 -26.59 8.23 -12.36
CA VAL A 157 -27.30 9.34 -11.71
C VAL A 157 -28.82 9.11 -11.64
N PRO A 158 -29.52 8.69 -12.72
CA PRO A 158 -30.94 8.37 -12.63
C PRO A 158 -31.21 7.22 -11.65
N ALA A 159 -30.41 6.16 -11.68
CA ALA A 159 -30.63 4.97 -10.86
C ALA A 159 -30.48 5.24 -9.34
N ARG A 160 -29.65 6.22 -8.95
CA ARG A 160 -29.46 6.63 -7.54
C ARG A 160 -30.50 7.65 -7.06
N LEU A 161 -30.84 8.65 -7.88
CA LEU A 161 -31.89 9.62 -7.57
C LEU A 161 -33.26 8.94 -7.35
N TYR A 162 -33.57 7.90 -8.12
CA TYR A 162 -34.81 7.13 -7.95
C TYR A 162 -34.85 6.30 -6.66
N ALA A 163 -33.70 5.96 -6.05
CA ALA A 163 -33.67 5.21 -4.80
C ALA A 163 -34.05 6.08 -3.58
N ASP A 164 -33.62 7.35 -3.58
CA ASP A 164 -33.96 8.31 -2.52
C ASP A 164 -35.40 8.85 -2.65
N GLU A 165 -35.87 9.15 -3.87
CA GLU A 165 -37.26 9.61 -4.07
C GLU A 165 -38.30 8.50 -3.80
N CYS A 166 -37.97 7.23 -4.03
CA CYS A 166 -38.86 6.12 -3.69
C CYS A 166 -39.04 5.93 -2.17
N GLN A 167 -38.15 6.46 -1.33
CA GLN A 167 -38.28 6.38 0.14
C GLN A 167 -38.98 7.62 0.73
N LEU A 168 -38.98 8.76 0.05
CA LEU A 168 -39.59 10.01 0.54
C LEU A 168 -41.06 10.22 0.10
N GLY A 169 -41.58 9.45 -0.86
CA GLY A 169 -42.89 9.71 -1.47
C GLY A 169 -44.06 8.81 -1.07
N ARG A 170 -43.86 7.67 -0.40
CA ARG A 170 -44.96 6.82 0.06
C ARG A 170 -45.12 6.94 1.58
N ARG A 171 -46.17 7.66 2.00
CA ARG A 171 -46.77 7.50 3.33
C ARG A 171 -47.07 6.02 3.54
N LEU A 172 -46.18 5.33 4.24
CA LEU A 172 -46.56 4.11 4.93
C LEU A 172 -47.64 4.49 5.96
N PRO A 173 -48.71 3.69 6.11
CA PRO A 173 -49.71 3.96 7.12
C PRO A 173 -49.02 4.07 8.49
N GLU A 174 -49.26 5.20 9.15
CA GLU A 174 -48.77 5.48 10.50
C GLU A 174 -49.32 4.41 11.44
N ASP A 175 -48.44 3.59 11.99
CA ASP A 175 -48.76 2.67 13.08
C ASP A 175 -48.48 3.42 14.40
N PRO A 176 -49.52 3.85 15.15
CA PRO A 176 -49.36 4.68 16.33
C PRO A 176 -48.95 3.79 17.51
N GLY A 177 -47.68 3.38 17.57
CA GLY A 177 -47.27 2.46 18.63
C GLY A 177 -45.82 2.03 18.69
N VAL A 178 -44.85 2.76 18.14
CA VAL A 178 -43.43 2.44 18.38
C VAL A 178 -42.61 3.71 18.49
N GLY A 179 -42.07 3.94 19.70
CA GLY A 179 -41.15 5.03 20.00
C GLY A 179 -39.89 4.97 19.15
N GLU A 180 -39.37 6.17 18.86
CA GLU A 180 -38.04 6.51 18.33
C GLU A 180 -37.15 5.31 17.96
N SER A 181 -37.10 4.97 16.67
CA SER A 181 -36.10 4.03 16.18
C SER A 181 -35.59 4.41 14.80
N ARG A 182 -34.34 4.89 14.81
CA ARG A 182 -33.31 4.84 13.76
C ARG A 182 -33.66 3.94 12.56
N ARG A 183 -34.47 4.43 11.63
CA ARG A 183 -34.76 3.77 10.35
C ARG A 183 -34.62 4.77 9.21
N ALA A 184 -33.39 5.19 8.98
CA ALA A 184 -32.96 5.87 7.76
C ALA A 184 -31.48 5.53 7.48
N VAL A 185 -31.14 4.24 7.51
CA VAL A 185 -29.89 3.73 6.96
C VAL A 185 -30.20 2.35 6.40
N SER A 186 -30.64 2.30 5.14
CA SER A 186 -30.70 1.06 4.40
C SER A 186 -30.25 1.32 2.97
N ALA A 187 -29.25 0.53 2.57
CA ALA A 187 -28.68 0.37 1.23
C ALA A 187 -27.53 1.32 0.79
N LEU A 188 -26.41 1.28 1.51
CA LEU A 188 -25.12 1.00 0.85
C LEU A 188 -24.85 -0.48 1.10
N ALA A 189 -24.98 -1.31 0.06
CA ALA A 189 -25.04 -2.77 0.17
C ALA A 189 -23.79 -3.42 0.81
N ASP A 190 -22.66 -2.70 0.87
CA ASP A 190 -21.40 -3.20 1.44
C ASP A 190 -20.99 -2.55 2.78
N GLY A 191 -21.95 -1.90 3.47
CA GLY A 191 -21.77 -1.46 4.85
C GLY A 191 -21.19 -0.05 5.00
N TYR A 192 -22.00 0.84 5.56
CA TYR A 192 -21.59 2.20 5.95
C TYR A 192 -20.68 2.13 7.18
N ALA A 193 -19.37 2.03 7.00
CA ALA A 193 -18.41 2.09 8.11
C ALA A 193 -18.04 3.55 8.44
N ALA A 194 -19.00 4.33 8.94
CA ALA A 194 -18.70 5.66 9.49
C ALA A 194 -17.86 5.49 10.76
N ARG A 195 -16.66 6.06 10.77
CA ARG A 195 -15.86 6.18 12.00
C ARG A 195 -16.21 7.51 12.65
N GLN A 196 -16.47 7.50 13.97
CA GLN A 196 -16.68 8.73 14.73
C GLN A 196 -15.47 9.67 14.68
N GLU A 197 -14.27 9.12 14.45
CA GLU A 197 -13.04 9.89 14.38
C GLU A 197 -12.21 9.49 13.15
N VAL A 198 -11.97 10.46 12.28
CA VAL A 198 -11.05 10.34 11.16
C VAL A 198 -9.64 10.54 11.72
N LYS A 199 -8.92 9.45 11.98
CA LYS A 199 -7.49 9.56 12.31
C LYS A 199 -6.76 10.18 11.11
N PRO A 200 -6.05 11.31 11.29
CA PRO A 200 -5.20 11.86 10.23
C PRO A 200 -4.20 10.81 9.73
N LEU A 201 -3.79 10.90 8.47
CA LEU A 201 -2.69 10.08 7.96
C LEU A 201 -1.48 10.23 8.88
N ASN A 202 -1.08 9.13 9.51
CA ASN A 202 0.11 9.12 10.34
C ASN A 202 1.33 9.13 9.42
N ARG A 203 1.94 10.30 9.22
CA ARG A 203 3.13 10.49 8.37
C ARG A 203 4.25 9.54 8.76
N LYS A 204 4.43 9.29 10.06
CA LYS A 204 5.44 8.36 10.58
C LYS A 204 5.20 6.95 10.07
N GLU A 205 3.98 6.42 10.23
CA GLU A 205 3.65 5.07 9.73
C GLU A 205 3.82 4.95 8.21
N TYR A 206 3.43 5.98 7.45
CA TYR A 206 3.59 5.99 6.00
C TYR A 206 5.07 5.96 5.58
N LEU A 207 5.90 6.84 6.16
CA LEU A 207 7.33 6.89 5.86
C LEU A 207 8.04 5.61 6.29
N THR A 208 7.73 5.10 7.48
CA THR A 208 8.20 3.79 7.96
C THR A 208 7.91 2.68 6.95
N TYR A 209 6.66 2.58 6.51
CA TYR A 209 6.31 1.56 5.52
C TYR A 209 7.13 1.77 4.25
N SER A 210 7.15 2.99 3.71
CA SER A 210 7.78 3.27 2.43
C SER A 210 9.27 2.90 2.45
N ARG A 211 9.98 3.28 3.53
CA ARG A 211 11.40 2.96 3.75
C ARG A 211 11.63 1.46 3.85
N ILE A 212 10.82 0.75 4.63
CA ILE A 212 10.91 -0.71 4.76
C ILE A 212 10.66 -1.39 3.41
N ALA A 213 9.58 -1.04 2.72
CA ALA A 213 9.21 -1.65 1.45
C ALA A 213 10.26 -1.38 0.35
N SER A 214 10.89 -0.19 0.38
CA SER A 214 12.03 0.11 -0.49
C SER A 214 13.21 -0.83 -0.23
N ALA A 215 13.53 -1.05 1.04
CA ALA A 215 14.64 -1.90 1.45
C ALA A 215 14.40 -3.38 1.13
N ILE A 216 13.15 -3.87 1.12
CA ILE A 216 12.81 -5.25 0.73
C ILE A 216 13.32 -5.56 -0.68
N ASN A 217 13.14 -4.64 -1.62
CA ASN A 217 13.47 -4.85 -3.03
C ASN A 217 14.98 -4.84 -3.32
N ARG A 218 15.82 -4.44 -2.36
CA ARG A 218 17.29 -4.49 -2.53
C ARG A 218 17.82 -5.91 -2.26
N PRO A 219 18.52 -6.55 -3.21
CA PRO A 219 19.09 -7.88 -2.95
C PRO A 219 20.23 -7.84 -1.92
N GLN A 220 20.96 -6.72 -1.85
CA GLN A 220 22.06 -6.52 -0.92
C GLN A 220 21.56 -6.10 0.47
N PRO A 221 22.22 -6.56 1.56
CA PRO A 221 22.01 -6.01 2.89
C PRO A 221 22.21 -4.49 2.92
N ILE A 222 21.49 -3.81 3.81
CA ILE A 222 21.68 -2.38 4.10
C ILE A 222 22.17 -2.31 5.54
N ASP A 223 23.24 -1.57 5.79
CA ASP A 223 23.98 -1.60 7.04
C ASP A 223 23.91 -0.30 7.86
N ASP A 224 23.03 0.66 7.50
CA ASP A 224 22.82 1.89 8.27
C ASP A 224 22.39 1.57 9.73
N LEU A 225 21.53 0.56 9.89
CA LEU A 225 21.26 -0.11 11.16
C LEU A 225 21.78 -1.54 11.07
N ARG A 226 22.83 -1.88 11.83
CA ARG A 226 23.45 -3.19 11.74
C ARG A 226 22.57 -4.26 12.38
N VAL A 227 21.88 -5.02 11.53
CA VAL A 227 21.08 -6.20 11.89
C VAL A 227 21.73 -7.46 11.36
N THR A 228 21.77 -8.50 12.18
CA THR A 228 22.25 -9.83 11.79
C THR A 228 21.21 -10.88 12.13
N LEU A 229 21.20 -11.96 11.36
CA LEU A 229 20.26 -13.06 11.53
C LEU A 229 21.00 -14.34 11.85
N GLY A 230 20.58 -15.01 12.92
CA GLY A 230 20.97 -16.40 13.17
C GLY A 230 20.26 -17.36 12.22
N PRO A 231 20.69 -18.63 12.17
CA PRO A 231 20.00 -19.66 11.39
C PRO A 231 18.52 -19.76 11.84
N PRO A 232 17.55 -19.57 10.94
CA PRO A 232 16.15 -19.70 11.29
C PRO A 232 15.82 -21.16 11.60
N THR A 233 14.92 -21.39 12.56
CA THR A 233 14.43 -22.72 12.90
C THR A 233 12.94 -22.84 12.58
N ILE A 234 12.49 -24.04 12.23
CA ILE A 234 11.08 -24.31 11.88
C ILE A 234 10.54 -25.30 12.91
N PRO A 235 10.05 -24.83 14.08
CA PRO A 235 9.57 -25.69 15.15
C PRO A 235 8.23 -26.38 14.83
N GLY A 236 7.50 -25.92 13.81
CA GLY A 236 6.19 -26.46 13.43
C GLY A 236 5.89 -26.25 11.93
N PRO A 237 4.79 -26.81 11.42
CA PRO A 237 4.54 -26.93 9.97
C PRO A 237 4.40 -25.60 9.23
N LYS A 238 4.08 -24.50 9.93
CA LYS A 238 3.82 -23.18 9.33
C LYS A 238 4.37 -22.02 10.16
N THR A 239 5.33 -22.28 11.04
CA THR A 239 5.91 -21.25 11.91
C THR A 239 7.43 -21.33 11.84
N MET A 240 8.06 -20.20 11.59
CA MET A 240 9.51 -20.04 11.57
C MET A 240 9.93 -19.12 12.70
N HIS A 241 10.97 -19.52 13.44
CA HIS A 241 11.64 -18.70 14.43
C HIS A 241 12.88 -18.07 13.81
N VAL A 242 12.90 -16.74 13.79
CA VAL A 242 13.98 -15.93 13.25
C VAL A 242 14.72 -15.29 14.41
N ASN A 243 15.97 -15.71 14.62
CA ASN A 243 16.85 -15.10 15.63
C ASN A 243 17.46 -13.84 15.05
N VAL A 244 17.09 -12.69 15.61
CA VAL A 244 17.57 -11.39 15.20
C VAL A 244 18.52 -10.84 16.24
N HIS A 245 19.63 -10.30 15.79
CA HIS A 245 20.53 -9.50 16.61
C HIS A 245 20.67 -8.11 16.01
N LEU A 246 20.25 -7.11 16.77
CA LEU A 246 20.36 -5.69 16.41
C LEU A 246 21.48 -5.06 17.23
N SER A 247 22.49 -4.55 16.52
CA SER A 247 23.59 -3.78 17.13
C SER A 247 23.09 -2.41 17.59
N ALA A 248 23.80 -1.81 18.55
CA ALA A 248 23.57 -0.42 18.93
C ALA A 248 24.05 0.60 17.89
N GLU A 249 24.91 0.18 16.95
CA GLU A 249 25.44 1.04 15.89
C GLU A 249 24.32 1.60 15.01
N GLY A 250 24.24 2.93 14.93
CA GLY A 250 23.21 3.67 14.20
C GLY A 250 21.91 3.93 14.97
N VAL A 251 21.66 3.22 16.08
CA VAL A 251 20.42 3.42 16.86
C VAL A 251 20.49 4.73 17.64
N THR A 252 19.57 5.64 17.34
CA THR A 252 19.44 6.93 18.02
C THR A 252 18.46 6.83 19.18
N PHE A 253 18.89 7.16 20.39
CA PHE A 253 18.03 7.22 21.57
C PHE A 253 17.70 8.66 21.93
N THR A 254 16.48 8.91 22.37
CA THR A 254 16.06 10.16 23.00
C THR A 254 15.93 9.96 24.51
N ARG A 255 16.14 11.02 25.30
CA ARG A 255 15.89 10.96 26.74
C ARG A 255 14.41 11.23 27.01
N ASP A 256 13.77 10.33 27.74
CA ASP A 256 12.43 10.46 28.30
C ASP A 256 12.52 10.35 29.83
N GLY A 257 12.75 11.50 30.48
CA GLY A 257 13.10 11.56 31.91
C GLY A 257 14.43 10.88 32.20
N GLU A 258 14.41 9.82 33.01
CA GLU A 258 15.58 9.00 33.37
C GLU A 258 15.83 7.82 32.41
N LEU A 259 14.92 7.61 31.44
CA LEU A 259 15.00 6.51 30.50
C LEU A 259 15.56 6.96 29.15
N HIS A 260 16.29 6.07 28.50
CA HIS A 260 16.67 6.18 27.09
C HIS A 260 15.60 5.45 26.27
N ALA A 261 14.89 6.22 25.44
CA ALA A 261 13.80 5.74 24.61
C ALA A 261 14.23 5.65 23.14
N ALA A 262 13.84 4.56 22.46
CA ALA A 262 13.96 4.42 21.02
C ALA A 262 12.83 3.54 20.49
N GLN A 263 12.35 3.83 19.28
CA GLN A 263 11.36 3.02 18.61
C GLN A 263 11.92 2.54 17.27
N ILE A 264 11.88 1.23 17.04
CA ILE A 264 12.38 0.62 15.81
C ILE A 264 11.29 -0.26 15.23
N GLU A 265 11.03 -0.08 13.95
CA GLU A 265 10.04 -0.84 13.20
C GLU A 265 10.74 -1.98 12.48
N CYS A 266 10.28 -3.20 12.72
CA CYS A 266 10.86 -4.40 12.14
C CYS A 266 9.80 -5.10 11.27
N ALA A 267 10.19 -5.46 10.05
CA ALA A 267 9.38 -6.27 9.17
C ALA A 267 10.16 -7.51 8.73
N TYR A 268 9.48 -8.64 8.73
CA TYR A 268 10.05 -9.95 8.44
C TYR A 268 9.32 -10.50 7.24
N PHE A 269 10.07 -10.94 6.25
CA PHE A 269 9.52 -11.47 5.00
C PHE A 269 10.12 -12.85 4.78
N ILE A 270 9.24 -13.84 4.65
CA ILE A 270 9.61 -15.19 4.26
C ILE A 270 9.29 -15.32 2.78
N GLY A 271 10.28 -15.71 1.98
CA GLY A 271 10.11 -15.94 0.55
C GLY A 271 10.37 -17.38 0.16
N ASN A 272 9.73 -17.81 -0.93
CA ASN A 272 9.87 -19.14 -1.51
C ASN A 272 10.92 -19.17 -2.64
N ALA A 273 11.08 -20.32 -3.30
CA ALA A 273 12.07 -20.51 -4.37
C ALA A 273 11.86 -19.59 -5.59
N ARG A 274 10.62 -19.14 -5.81
CA ARG A 274 10.24 -18.24 -6.91
C ARG A 274 10.26 -16.77 -6.50
N GLN A 275 10.89 -16.47 -5.37
CA GLN A 275 10.86 -15.15 -4.74
C GLN A 275 9.45 -14.65 -4.38
N GLY A 276 8.45 -15.53 -4.34
CA GLY A 276 7.11 -15.18 -3.90
C GLY A 276 7.05 -15.06 -2.38
N LEU A 277 6.32 -14.07 -1.87
CA LEU A 277 6.06 -13.89 -0.45
C LEU A 277 5.25 -15.07 0.09
N ALA A 278 5.82 -15.77 1.07
CA ALA A 278 5.25 -16.91 1.76
C ALA A 278 4.73 -16.54 3.15
N GLY A 279 5.23 -15.46 3.76
CA GLY A 279 4.75 -14.97 5.04
C GLY A 279 5.37 -13.62 5.38
N GLU A 280 4.65 -12.83 6.15
CA GLU A 280 5.15 -11.57 6.68
C GLU A 280 4.68 -11.33 8.12
N VAL A 281 5.47 -10.58 8.87
CA VAL A 281 5.02 -9.98 10.13
C VAL A 281 5.68 -8.62 10.32
N TRP A 282 4.93 -7.69 10.89
CA TRP A 282 5.40 -6.36 11.26
C TRP A 282 5.39 -6.25 12.78
N ARG A 283 6.45 -5.69 13.35
CA ARG A 283 6.59 -5.55 14.79
C ARG A 283 7.35 -4.27 15.13
N THR A 284 6.80 -3.52 16.06
CA THR A 284 7.47 -2.39 16.67
C THR A 284 8.24 -2.84 17.91
N LEU A 285 9.52 -2.51 17.98
CA LEU A 285 10.35 -2.63 19.17
C LEU A 285 10.37 -1.26 19.87
N ASP A 286 9.77 -1.19 21.06
CA ASP A 286 9.80 -0.01 21.91
C ASP A 286 10.83 -0.23 23.02
N PHE A 287 11.94 0.49 22.95
CA PHE A 287 13.01 0.45 23.94
C PHE A 287 12.79 1.54 24.97
N LYS A 288 12.74 1.16 26.25
CA LYS A 288 12.74 2.06 27.40
C LYS A 288 13.78 1.55 28.39
N LEU A 289 15.00 2.06 28.26
CA LEU A 289 16.17 1.52 28.95
C LEU A 289 16.60 2.47 30.08
N THR A 290 16.85 1.91 31.26
CA THR A 290 17.60 2.62 32.32
C THR A 290 19.05 2.81 31.88
N GLU A 291 19.78 3.76 32.49
CA GLU A 291 21.19 4.00 32.16
C GLU A 291 22.05 2.71 32.16
N PRO A 292 21.99 1.81 33.16
CA PRO A 292 22.77 0.56 33.12
C PRO A 292 22.40 -0.36 31.94
N ASN A 293 21.11 -0.45 31.60
CA ASN A 293 20.64 -1.26 30.48
C ASN A 293 20.98 -0.63 29.13
N TYR A 294 20.96 0.70 29.04
CA TYR A 294 21.43 1.43 27.88
C TYR A 294 22.92 1.18 27.63
N GLN A 295 23.76 1.28 28.67
CA GLN A 295 25.18 0.95 28.57
C GLN A 295 25.42 -0.53 28.18
N LYS A 296 24.57 -1.45 28.65
CA LYS A 296 24.60 -2.85 28.21
C LYS A 296 24.26 -2.97 26.72
N PHE A 297 23.18 -2.32 26.28
CA PHE A 297 22.76 -2.30 24.88
C PHE A 297 23.87 -1.72 23.97
N LEU A 298 24.52 -0.63 24.38
CA LEU A 298 25.63 -0.05 23.60
C LEU A 298 26.79 -1.02 23.35
N ARG A 299 27.06 -1.95 24.29
CA ARG A 299 28.14 -2.94 24.17
C ARG A 299 27.72 -4.21 23.45
N GLU A 300 26.51 -4.68 23.74
CA GLU A 300 26.06 -6.03 23.39
C GLU A 300 24.95 -6.04 22.33
N GLY A 301 24.35 -4.90 22.00
CA GLY A 301 23.11 -4.84 21.21
C GLY A 301 21.94 -5.54 21.91
N VAL A 302 20.99 -6.03 21.13
CA VAL A 302 19.87 -6.86 21.60
C VAL A 302 19.67 -8.06 20.68
N SER A 303 19.47 -9.22 21.28
CA SER A 303 19.10 -10.45 20.57
C SER A 303 17.72 -10.90 20.99
N TYR A 304 16.87 -11.27 20.02
CA TYR A 304 15.54 -11.80 20.28
C TYR A 304 15.09 -12.74 19.16
N THR A 305 14.05 -13.53 19.43
CA THR A 305 13.48 -14.46 18.45
C THR A 305 12.09 -14.01 18.05
N GLN A 306 11.83 -13.91 16.75
CA GLN A 306 10.50 -13.62 16.20
C GLN A 306 9.90 -14.87 15.57
N ALA A 307 8.68 -15.22 15.96
CA ALA A 307 7.88 -16.21 15.26
C ALA A 307 7.15 -15.57 14.07
N VAL A 308 7.26 -16.18 12.89
CA VAL A 308 6.64 -15.72 11.66
C VAL A 308 5.86 -16.88 11.06
N ALA A 309 4.56 -16.67 10.83
CA ALA A 309 3.74 -17.64 10.13
C ALA A 309 4.04 -17.61 8.64
N PHE A 310 4.04 -18.76 7.97
CA PHE A 310 4.27 -18.83 6.53
C PHE A 310 3.46 -19.94 5.84
N GLU A 311 3.32 -19.81 4.53
CA GLU A 311 2.68 -20.77 3.64
C GLU A 311 3.66 -21.25 2.56
N GLY A 312 3.55 -22.53 2.20
CA GLY A 312 4.44 -23.15 1.22
C GLY A 312 5.84 -23.45 1.76
N GLU A 313 6.80 -23.64 0.85
CA GLU A 313 8.17 -24.01 1.20
C GLU A 313 9.07 -22.76 1.31
N PRO A 314 9.52 -22.39 2.52
CA PRO A 314 10.35 -21.21 2.70
C PRO A 314 11.77 -21.47 2.19
N LYS A 315 12.38 -20.47 1.55
CA LYS A 315 13.74 -20.54 1.01
C LYS A 315 14.66 -19.46 1.53
N TYR A 316 14.12 -18.29 1.82
CA TYR A 316 14.88 -17.23 2.44
C TYR A 316 14.02 -16.47 3.42
N VAL A 317 14.68 -15.87 4.39
CA VAL A 317 14.08 -14.91 5.31
C VAL A 317 14.85 -13.61 5.18
N LYS A 318 14.12 -12.52 4.99
CA LYS A 318 14.65 -11.17 5.00
C LYS A 318 14.04 -10.41 6.17
N VAL A 319 14.89 -9.76 6.95
CA VAL A 319 14.45 -8.85 8.01
C VAL A 319 14.91 -7.45 7.63
N VAL A 320 13.98 -6.50 7.74
CA VAL A 320 14.24 -5.08 7.55
C VAL A 320 13.91 -4.38 8.85
N VAL A 321 14.81 -3.54 9.33
CA VAL A 321 14.63 -2.69 10.50
C VAL A 321 14.70 -1.24 10.07
N TYR A 322 13.88 -0.38 10.65
CA TYR A 322 13.84 1.05 10.34
C TYR A 322 13.63 1.87 11.61
N GLN A 323 14.39 2.95 11.74
CA GLN A 323 14.20 3.92 12.81
C GLN A 323 13.76 5.25 12.21
N TYR A 324 12.59 5.74 12.63
CA TYR A 324 12.00 6.95 12.06
C TYR A 324 12.78 8.21 12.44
N GLU A 325 13.27 8.29 13.68
CA GLU A 325 13.90 9.49 14.23
C GLU A 325 15.24 9.83 13.55
N SER A 326 15.97 8.81 13.11
CA SER A 326 17.26 8.94 12.41
C SER A 326 17.15 8.70 10.90
N ASP A 327 15.99 8.27 10.41
CA ASP A 327 15.73 7.84 9.03
C ASP A 327 16.73 6.80 8.51
N LEU A 328 17.21 5.92 9.39
CA LEU A 328 18.15 4.85 9.05
C LEU A 328 17.44 3.52 8.84
N VAL A 329 17.93 2.73 7.89
CA VAL A 329 17.37 1.42 7.55
C VAL A 329 18.44 0.34 7.58
N GLY A 330 18.12 -0.78 8.21
CA GLY A 330 18.95 -1.98 8.22
C GLY A 330 18.23 -3.11 7.49
N SER A 331 18.96 -3.97 6.80
CA SER A 331 18.39 -5.23 6.36
C SER A 331 19.39 -6.37 6.36
N ALA A 332 18.89 -7.56 6.65
CA ALA A 332 19.65 -8.81 6.57
C ALA A 332 18.82 -9.89 5.89
N LEU A 333 19.50 -10.74 5.12
CA LEU A 333 18.91 -11.84 4.36
C LEU A 333 19.64 -13.13 4.71
N VAL A 334 18.90 -14.18 5.04
CA VAL A 334 19.45 -15.53 5.24
C VAL A 334 18.72 -16.51 4.32
N THR A 335 19.51 -17.31 3.60
CA THR A 335 18.98 -18.45 2.84
C THR A 335 18.85 -19.65 3.77
N ILE A 336 17.69 -20.30 3.73
CA ILE A 336 17.38 -21.47 4.53
C ILE A 336 17.99 -22.69 3.84
N LYS A 337 19.01 -23.27 4.47
CA LYS A 337 19.58 -24.54 4.03
C LYS A 337 18.66 -25.67 4.45
N LYS A 338 18.39 -26.59 3.53
CA LYS A 338 17.70 -27.84 3.84
C LYS A 338 18.59 -28.78 4.65
#